data_AF-A0A1Y2BTT3-F1
#
_entry.id   AF-A0A1Y2BTT3-F1
#
_cell.length_a   1.000
_cell.length_b   1.000
_cell.length_c   1.000
_cell.angle_alpha   90.00
_cell.angle_beta   90.00
_cell.angle_gamma   90.00
#
_symmetry.space_group_name_H-M   'P 1'
#
loop_
_entity.id
_entity.type
_entity.pdbx_description
1 polymer ?
#
loop_
_entity_poly.entity_id
_entity_poly.type
_entity_poly.pdbx_seq_one_letter_code
_entity_poly.pdbx_strand_id
1 'polypeptide(L)'
;MSGLSSNEIEVRDPARREEDGQRCLKLLEDDSLLWILLIGQSAQIVPHVVALAETVKRQRYKASGEELKQFIDDDGAASSGDKYATPTSIKIYLSRIDDLAAFLPNYKPKIAPPKPPIRPPIVFGSSPSSSATERERERNSKLKKGSKEDGGGLFGFGRR
;
A
#
# COMPACT_ATOMS: atom_id res chain seq x y z
N MET A 1 -38.74 -13.56 -6.23
CA MET A 1 -37.82 -14.33 -5.37
C MET A 1 -36.42 -13.79 -5.61
N SER A 2 -36.00 -12.79 -4.83
CA SER A 2 -34.68 -12.18 -4.94
C SER A 2 -33.72 -13.05 -4.15
N GLY A 3 -33.07 -14.01 -4.83
CA GLY A 3 -31.94 -14.71 -4.22
C GLY A 3 -30.92 -13.66 -3.81
N LEU A 4 -30.56 -13.63 -2.53
CA LEU A 4 -29.44 -12.83 -2.02
C LEU A 4 -28.26 -13.15 -2.93
N SER A 5 -27.95 -12.24 -3.84
CA SER A 5 -26.80 -12.39 -4.71
C SER A 5 -25.62 -12.39 -3.76
N SER A 6 -25.03 -13.56 -3.51
CA SER A 6 -23.86 -13.67 -2.65
C SER A 6 -22.89 -12.56 -3.05
N ASN A 7 -22.34 -11.87 -2.06
CA ASN A 7 -21.39 -10.77 -2.22
C ASN A 7 -20.05 -11.25 -2.80
N GLU A 8 -20.05 -12.44 -3.42
CA GLU A 8 -18.93 -13.19 -3.91
C GLU A 8 -19.08 -13.35 -5.41
N ILE A 9 -18.02 -13.00 -6.14
CA ILE A 9 -17.94 -13.10 -7.58
C ILE A 9 -16.71 -13.95 -7.89
N GLU A 10 -16.98 -15.14 -8.40
CA GLU A 10 -15.96 -16.04 -8.88
C GLU A 10 -15.61 -15.70 -10.33
N VAL A 11 -14.39 -15.21 -10.54
CA VAL A 11 -13.86 -14.91 -11.86
C VAL A 11 -13.28 -16.20 -12.43
N ARG A 12 -13.89 -16.71 -13.50
CA ARG A 12 -13.44 -17.95 -14.17
C ARG A 12 -12.90 -17.70 -15.56
N ASP A 13 -13.43 -16.70 -16.25
CA ASP A 13 -13.14 -16.43 -17.65
C ASP A 13 -12.72 -14.96 -17.83
N PRO A 14 -11.52 -14.68 -18.36
CA PRO A 14 -11.09 -13.31 -18.62
C PRO A 14 -11.97 -12.57 -19.64
N ALA A 15 -12.69 -13.26 -20.51
CA ALA A 15 -13.58 -12.65 -21.49
C ALA A 15 -14.81 -11.98 -20.84
N ARG A 16 -15.23 -12.46 -19.66
CA ARG A 16 -16.40 -11.97 -18.93
C ARG A 16 -16.11 -10.78 -18.01
N ARG A 17 -14.90 -10.21 -18.09
CA ARG A 17 -14.46 -9.10 -17.24
C ARG A 17 -15.45 -7.94 -17.19
N GLU A 18 -16.04 -7.57 -18.33
CA GLU A 18 -16.98 -6.45 -18.39
C GLU A 18 -18.31 -6.78 -17.67
N GLU A 19 -18.85 -7.97 -17.89
CA GLU A 19 -20.05 -8.47 -17.21
C GLU A 19 -19.83 -8.55 -15.69
N ASP A 20 -18.71 -9.13 -15.28
CA ASP A 20 -18.34 -9.25 -13.86
C ASP A 20 -18.15 -7.86 -13.23
N GLY A 21 -17.57 -6.91 -13.97
CA GLY A 21 -17.42 -5.52 -13.53
C GLY A 21 -18.75 -4.82 -13.32
N GLN A 22 -19.67 -4.93 -14.28
CA GLN A 22 -21.03 -4.40 -14.15
C GLN A 22 -21.77 -5.03 -12.98
N ARG A 23 -21.60 -6.35 -12.77
CA ARG A 23 -22.18 -7.04 -11.62
C ARG A 23 -21.63 -6.50 -10.30
N CYS A 24 -20.33 -6.28 -10.20
CA CYS A 24 -19.71 -5.66 -9.02
C CYS A 24 -20.31 -4.27 -8.75
N LEU A 25 -20.39 -3.43 -9.77
CA LEU A 25 -20.92 -2.08 -9.63
C LEU A 25 -22.38 -2.09 -9.17
N LYS A 26 -23.20 -2.98 -9.74
CA LYS A 26 -24.59 -3.14 -9.35
C LYS A 26 -24.76 -3.59 -7.90
N LEU A 27 -23.89 -4.47 -7.41
CA LEU A 27 -23.87 -4.83 -5.99
C LEU A 27 -23.51 -3.61 -5.12
N LEU A 28 -22.53 -2.81 -5.53
CA LEU A 28 -22.14 -1.60 -4.83
C LEU A 28 -23.20 -0.48 -4.86
N GLU A 29 -24.26 -0.58 -5.67
CA GLU A 29 -25.39 0.35 -5.57
C GLU A 29 -26.16 0.18 -4.25
N ASP A 30 -26.09 -0.99 -3.62
CA ASP A 30 -26.68 -1.22 -2.30
C ASP A 30 -25.79 -0.58 -1.21
N ASP A 31 -26.35 0.41 -0.50
CA ASP A 31 -25.62 1.11 0.55
C ASP A 31 -25.43 0.31 1.83
N SER A 32 -26.20 -0.75 2.01
CA SER A 32 -26.02 -1.70 3.12
C SER A 32 -24.89 -2.69 2.89
N LEU A 33 -24.37 -2.75 1.65
CA LEU A 33 -23.30 -3.67 1.29
C LEU A 33 -21.95 -3.17 1.81
N LEU A 34 -21.43 -3.86 2.83
CA LEU A 34 -20.16 -3.50 3.44
C LEU A 34 -18.94 -3.93 2.62
N TRP A 35 -19.04 -5.02 1.88
CA TRP A 35 -17.93 -5.56 1.08
C TRP A 35 -18.39 -6.48 -0.06
N ILE A 36 -17.51 -6.65 -1.05
CA ILE A 36 -17.60 -7.64 -2.13
C ILE A 36 -16.30 -8.45 -2.18
N LEU A 37 -16.40 -9.74 -2.41
CA LEU A 37 -15.29 -10.67 -2.58
C LEU A 37 -15.16 -11.08 -4.04
N LEU A 38 -13.97 -10.91 -4.60
CA LEU A 38 -13.58 -11.42 -5.91
C LEU A 38 -12.66 -12.62 -5.73
N ILE A 39 -12.97 -13.74 -6.36
CA ILE A 39 -12.24 -15.01 -6.21
C ILE A 39 -11.66 -15.42 -7.56
N GLY A 40 -10.35 -15.68 -7.61
CA GLY A 40 -9.67 -16.31 -8.73
C GLY A 40 -8.98 -17.60 -8.27
N GLN A 41 -9.34 -18.73 -8.88
CA GLN A 41 -8.85 -20.06 -8.46
C GLN A 41 -7.67 -20.58 -9.31
N SER A 42 -7.18 -19.78 -10.26
CA SER A 42 -6.11 -20.17 -11.19
C SER A 42 -5.11 -19.04 -11.38
N ALA A 43 -3.82 -19.39 -11.47
CA ALA A 43 -2.72 -18.45 -11.69
C ALA A 43 -2.91 -17.59 -12.95
N GLN A 44 -3.52 -18.15 -14.01
CA GLN A 44 -3.82 -17.42 -15.24
C GLN A 44 -4.90 -16.34 -15.02
N ILE A 45 -5.79 -16.54 -14.05
CA ILE A 45 -6.93 -15.67 -13.78
C ILE A 45 -6.58 -14.56 -12.81
N VAL A 46 -5.62 -14.77 -11.90
CA VAL A 46 -5.14 -13.77 -10.93
C VAL A 46 -4.98 -12.35 -11.51
N PRO A 47 -4.21 -12.12 -12.60
CA PRO A 47 -4.04 -10.77 -13.13
C PRO A 47 -5.36 -10.16 -13.61
N HIS A 48 -6.32 -10.98 -14.05
CA HIS A 48 -7.64 -10.51 -14.44
C HIS A 48 -8.51 -10.11 -13.25
N VAL A 49 -8.44 -10.84 -12.13
CA VAL A 49 -9.14 -10.47 -10.90
C VAL A 49 -8.62 -9.15 -10.34
N VAL A 50 -7.29 -8.98 -10.33
CA VAL A 50 -6.66 -7.73 -9.87
C VAL A 50 -7.06 -6.55 -10.77
N ALA A 51 -7.01 -6.73 -12.09
CA ALA A 51 -7.44 -5.70 -13.03
C ALA A 51 -8.92 -5.34 -12.86
N LEU A 52 -9.78 -6.34 -12.66
CA LEU A 52 -11.20 -6.14 -12.41
C LEU A 52 -11.44 -5.32 -11.13
N ALA A 53 -10.76 -5.67 -10.03
CA ALA A 53 -10.86 -4.96 -8.76
C ALA A 53 -10.50 -3.47 -8.92
N GLU A 54 -9.42 -3.18 -9.62
CA GLU A 54 -8.97 -1.81 -9.90
C GLU A 54 -9.96 -1.04 -10.79
N THR A 55 -10.52 -1.69 -11.82
CA THR A 55 -11.53 -1.08 -12.68
C THR A 55 -12.79 -0.72 -11.89
N VAL A 56 -13.28 -1.63 -11.05
CA VAL A 56 -14.47 -1.41 -10.21
C VAL A 56 -14.24 -0.25 -9.23
N LYS A 57 -13.09 -0.21 -8.55
CA LYS A 57 -12.70 0.89 -7.67
C LYS A 57 -12.72 2.24 -8.39
N ARG A 58 -12.08 2.32 -9.56
CA ARG A 58 -12.02 3.55 -10.36
C ARG A 58 -13.41 4.00 -10.82
N GLN A 59 -14.23 3.08 -11.28
CA GLN A 59 -15.59 3.37 -11.72
C GLN A 59 -16.47 3.84 -10.56
N ARG A 60 -16.39 3.18 -9.40
CA ARG A 60 -17.14 3.60 -8.21
C ARG A 60 -16.72 4.98 -7.73
N TYR A 61 -15.42 5.23 -7.59
CA TYR A 61 -14.90 6.54 -7.20
C TYR A 61 -15.33 7.64 -8.18
N LYS A 62 -15.32 7.36 -9.49
CA LYS A 62 -15.79 8.31 -10.50
C LYS A 62 -17.30 8.60 -10.40
N ALA A 63 -18.11 7.62 -10.02
CA ALA A 63 -19.56 7.75 -9.95
C ALA A 63 -20.05 8.43 -8.65
N SER A 64 -19.48 8.07 -7.50
CA SER A 64 -19.97 8.51 -6.18
C SER A 64 -18.93 9.26 -5.34
N GLY A 65 -17.66 9.30 -5.74
CA GLY A 65 -16.56 9.81 -4.90
C GLY A 65 -16.15 8.86 -3.77
N GLU A 66 -16.76 7.67 -3.70
CA GLU A 66 -16.51 6.69 -2.64
C GLU A 66 -15.20 5.93 -2.87
N GLU A 67 -14.36 5.89 -1.83
CA GLU A 67 -13.09 5.16 -1.85
C GLU A 67 -13.25 3.76 -1.23
N LEU A 68 -13.23 2.73 -2.08
CA LEU A 68 -13.24 1.34 -1.62
C LEU A 68 -11.85 0.90 -1.15
N LYS A 69 -11.78 0.34 0.06
CA LYS A 69 -10.59 -0.31 0.60
C LYS A 69 -10.42 -1.70 0.02
N GLN A 70 -9.18 -2.13 -0.15
CA GLN A 70 -8.84 -3.39 -0.79
C GLN A 70 -8.00 -4.26 0.13
N PHE A 71 -8.47 -5.48 0.39
CA PHE A 71 -7.74 -6.50 1.14
C PHE A 71 -7.49 -7.70 0.22
N ILE A 72 -6.26 -8.22 0.23
CA ILE A 72 -5.84 -9.32 -0.62
C ILE A 72 -5.46 -10.49 0.28
N ASP A 73 -5.98 -11.66 -0.06
CA ASP A 73 -5.62 -12.96 0.51
C ASP A 73 -5.16 -13.86 -0.65
N ASP A 74 -3.85 -13.99 -0.79
CA ASP A 74 -3.17 -14.74 -1.84
C ASP A 74 -2.62 -16.06 -1.28
N ASP A 75 -3.33 -17.16 -1.59
CA ASP A 75 -2.90 -18.50 -1.22
C ASP A 75 -1.70 -18.92 -2.10
N GLY A 76 -0.56 -19.18 -1.47
CA GLY A 76 0.64 -19.69 -2.13
C GLY A 76 1.83 -18.72 -2.29
N ALA A 77 1.67 -17.40 -2.10
CA ALA A 77 2.80 -16.46 -2.19
C ALA A 77 3.66 -16.42 -0.92
N ALA A 78 3.05 -16.67 0.25
CA ALA A 78 3.76 -16.63 1.53
C ALA A 78 4.56 -17.92 1.84
N SER A 79 4.21 -19.04 1.22
CA SER A 79 4.77 -20.36 1.49
C SER A 79 5.99 -20.71 0.65
N SER A 80 6.23 -20.01 -0.46
CA SER A 80 7.27 -20.36 -1.44
C SER A 80 8.69 -19.87 -1.08
N GLY A 81 8.86 -18.99 -0.08
CA GLY A 81 10.14 -18.35 0.24
C GLY A 81 10.67 -17.39 -0.85
N ASP A 82 10.12 -17.47 -2.07
CA ASP A 82 10.38 -16.58 -3.19
C ASP A 82 9.35 -15.45 -3.23
N LYS A 83 9.83 -14.22 -3.03
CA LYS A 83 9.00 -13.00 -3.03
C LYS A 83 8.38 -12.69 -4.39
N TYR A 84 8.82 -13.36 -5.46
CA TYR A 84 8.33 -13.18 -6.83
C TYR A 84 7.48 -14.35 -7.32
N ALA A 85 7.19 -15.33 -6.46
CA ALA A 85 6.29 -16.43 -6.80
C ALA A 85 4.92 -15.89 -7.18
N THR A 86 4.42 -16.30 -8.34
CA THR A 86 3.07 -15.96 -8.80
C THR A 86 2.06 -16.75 -7.96
N PRO A 87 1.05 -16.10 -7.35
CA PRO A 87 0.07 -16.80 -6.56
C PRO A 87 -0.78 -17.72 -7.45
N THR A 88 -1.13 -18.89 -6.91
CA THR A 88 -1.94 -19.89 -7.64
C THR A 88 -3.43 -19.57 -7.55
N SER A 89 -3.84 -18.84 -6.52
CA SER A 89 -5.19 -18.32 -6.35
C SER A 89 -5.16 -16.98 -5.60
N ILE A 90 -6.23 -16.21 -5.73
CA ILE A 90 -6.36 -14.91 -5.06
C ILE A 90 -7.81 -14.67 -4.63
N LYS A 91 -7.95 -14.07 -3.46
CA LYS A 91 -9.19 -13.49 -2.95
C LYS A 91 -8.97 -12.01 -2.72
N ILE A 92 -9.82 -11.17 -3.30
CA ILE A 92 -9.76 -9.71 -3.14
C ILE A 92 -11.07 -9.25 -2.53
N TYR A 93 -10.99 -8.63 -1.36
CA TYR A 93 -12.13 -7.98 -0.71
C TYR A 93 -12.10 -6.50 -1.05
N LEU A 94 -13.18 -5.99 -1.63
CA LEU A 94 -13.45 -4.57 -1.80
C LEU A 94 -14.44 -4.15 -0.72
N SER A 95 -14.03 -3.23 0.15
CA SER A 95 -14.73 -2.92 1.40
C SER A 95 -15.00 -1.43 1.54
N ARG A 96 -16.13 -1.08 2.13
CA ARG A 96 -16.44 0.28 2.61
C ARG A 96 -15.90 0.57 4.00
N ILE A 97 -15.58 -0.48 4.76
CA ILE A 97 -15.04 -0.37 6.13
C ILE A 97 -13.53 -0.55 6.15
N ASP A 98 -12.86 0.25 6.99
CA ASP A 98 -11.41 0.28 7.13
C ASP A 98 -10.86 -0.94 7.90
N ASP A 99 -11.62 -1.46 8.87
CA ASP A 99 -11.16 -2.51 9.77
C ASP A 99 -11.56 -3.93 9.34
N LEU A 100 -11.91 -4.15 8.05
CA LEU A 100 -12.26 -5.49 7.56
C LEU A 100 -11.12 -6.50 7.80
N ALA A 101 -9.87 -6.03 7.77
CA ALA A 101 -8.68 -6.81 8.10
C ALA A 101 -8.77 -7.54 9.45
N ALA A 102 -9.42 -6.93 10.47
CA ALA A 102 -9.56 -7.54 11.80
C ALA A 102 -10.49 -8.76 11.80
N PHE A 103 -11.37 -8.87 10.80
CA PHE A 103 -12.34 -9.94 10.65
C PHE A 103 -11.89 -11.03 9.67
N LEU A 104 -10.77 -10.84 8.97
CA LEU A 104 -10.23 -11.80 8.01
C LEU A 104 -9.24 -12.75 8.70
N PRO A 105 -9.50 -14.07 8.72
CA PRO A 105 -8.75 -15.03 9.54
C PRO A 105 -7.27 -15.16 9.17
N ASN A 106 -6.87 -14.78 7.96
CA ASN A 106 -5.50 -14.94 7.45
C ASN A 106 -4.86 -13.62 6.96
N TYR A 107 -5.49 -12.47 7.17
CA TYR A 107 -4.96 -11.22 6.64
C TYR A 107 -3.74 -10.75 7.42
N LYS A 108 -2.59 -10.71 6.75
CA LYS A 108 -1.36 -10.08 7.27
C LYS A 108 -1.27 -8.68 6.66
N PRO A 109 -1.47 -7.59 7.44
CA PRO A 109 -1.28 -6.25 6.91
C PRO A 109 0.16 -6.13 6.38
N LYS A 110 0.31 -5.85 5.08
CA LYS A 110 1.61 -5.51 4.51
C LYS A 110 2.03 -4.17 5.12
N ILE A 111 2.92 -4.22 6.11
CA ILE A 111 3.53 -3.03 6.71
C ILE A 111 4.10 -2.22 5.54
N ALA A 112 3.57 -1.01 5.35
CA ALA A 112 4.03 -0.15 4.27
C ALA A 112 5.55 0.05 4.44
N PRO A 113 6.35 -0.14 3.38
CA PRO A 113 7.76 0.19 3.46
C PRO A 113 7.89 1.69 3.80
N PRO A 114 8.90 2.08 4.61
CA PRO A 114 9.10 3.48 4.95
C PRO A 114 9.19 4.29 3.64
N LYS A 115 8.46 5.42 3.60
CA LYS A 115 8.44 6.33 2.44
C LYS A 115 9.88 6.52 1.95
N PRO A 116 10.17 6.29 0.65
CA PRO A 116 11.51 6.52 0.14
C PRO A 116 11.88 8.00 0.38
N PRO A 117 13.14 8.30 0.72
CA PRO A 117 13.58 9.67 0.94
C PRO A 117 13.27 10.51 -0.30
N ILE A 118 12.63 11.66 -0.09
CA ILE A 118 12.31 12.64 -1.12
C ILE A 118 13.62 13.03 -1.78
N ARG A 119 13.83 12.62 -3.04
CA ARG A 119 14.98 13.10 -3.82
C ARG A 119 14.75 14.58 -4.10
N PRO A 120 15.77 15.45 -3.92
CA PRO A 120 15.66 16.84 -4.31
C PRO A 120 15.37 16.95 -5.82
N PRO A 121 14.72 18.02 -6.28
CA PRO A 121 14.44 18.23 -7.70
C PRO A 121 15.74 18.18 -8.49
N ILE A 122 15.78 17.33 -9.52
CA ILE A 122 16.89 17.26 -10.48
C ILE A 122 16.83 18.55 -11.31
N VAL A 123 17.73 19.49 -11.02
CA VAL A 123 17.94 20.66 -11.88
C VAL A 123 18.79 20.21 -13.06
N PHE A 124 18.17 19.99 -14.22
CA PHE A 124 18.88 19.85 -15.49
C PHE A 124 19.42 21.23 -15.88
N GLY A 125 20.68 21.53 -15.58
CA GLY A 125 21.29 22.79 -16.02
C GLY A 125 22.57 23.27 -15.34
N SER A 126 23.09 22.59 -14.32
CA SER A 126 24.33 23.04 -13.66
C SER A 126 25.36 21.92 -13.66
N SER A 127 26.36 22.08 -14.52
CA SER A 127 27.60 21.31 -14.52
C SER A 127 28.26 21.37 -13.13
N PRO A 128 28.53 20.24 -12.45
CA PRO A 128 29.47 20.22 -11.35
C PRO A 128 30.87 19.98 -11.93
N SER A 129 31.71 21.01 -11.86
CA SER A 129 33.16 20.87 -12.00
C SER A 129 33.70 19.91 -10.93
N SER A 130 34.55 19.01 -11.38
CA SER A 130 35.34 18.01 -10.66
C SER A 130 35.86 18.39 -9.26
N SER A 131 35.63 17.51 -8.28
CA SER A 131 36.57 17.00 -7.24
C SER A 131 35.74 16.30 -6.15
N ALA A 132 36.12 15.21 -5.49
CA ALA A 132 37.14 14.19 -5.64
C ALA A 132 36.64 12.99 -4.80
N THR A 133 36.91 11.77 -5.28
CA THR A 133 37.02 10.51 -4.52
C THR A 133 37.88 10.73 -3.25
N GLU A 134 37.71 10.07 -2.10
CA GLU A 134 37.84 8.63 -1.82
C GLU A 134 37.76 8.42 -0.28
N ARG A 135 37.17 7.28 0.16
CA ARG A 135 37.57 6.40 1.32
C ARG A 135 37.76 6.99 2.74
N GLU A 136 37.73 6.28 3.85
CA GLU A 136 37.25 4.98 4.35
C GLU A 136 37.74 4.94 5.83
N ARG A 137 36.89 4.52 6.79
CA ARG A 137 37.22 4.02 8.16
C ARG A 137 38.10 4.88 9.11
N GLU A 138 37.58 5.21 10.30
CA GLU A 138 37.99 4.53 11.55
C GLU A 138 37.20 4.95 12.81
N ARG A 139 36.63 3.92 13.42
CA ARG A 139 36.47 3.54 14.85
C ARG A 139 36.70 4.54 15.99
N ASN A 140 35.95 4.22 17.06
CA ASN A 140 36.20 4.37 18.49
C ASN A 140 35.88 5.74 19.12
N SER A 141 34.89 5.89 20.00
CA SER A 141 34.53 5.20 21.27
C SER A 141 34.85 6.10 22.45
N LYS A 142 33.97 6.07 23.46
CA LYS A 142 34.10 6.54 24.85
C LYS A 142 33.62 7.96 25.18
N LEU A 143 32.35 8.00 25.58
CA LEU A 143 31.90 8.32 26.96
C LEU A 143 32.96 8.70 28.00
N LYS A 144 32.56 9.61 28.91
CA LYS A 144 33.25 10.23 30.09
C LYS A 144 34.20 11.37 29.73
N LYS A 145 34.22 12.52 30.40
CA LYS A 145 33.87 12.90 31.78
C LYS A 145 33.78 14.44 31.77
N GLY A 146 32.80 15.09 32.40
CA GLY A 146 32.95 15.52 33.78
C GLY A 146 33.22 17.03 33.87
N SER A 147 32.33 17.69 34.60
CA SER A 147 32.19 19.11 34.93
C SER A 147 33.47 19.90 35.25
N LYS A 148 33.43 21.20 34.95
CA LYS A 148 33.95 22.24 35.86
C LYS A 148 33.24 23.57 35.63
N GLU A 149 32.55 24.00 36.68
CA GLU A 149 32.15 25.39 36.95
C GLU A 149 33.41 26.26 37.04
N ASP A 150 33.35 27.49 36.53
CA ASP A 150 33.35 28.71 37.35
C ASP A 150 33.60 29.97 36.50
N GLY A 151 32.87 31.04 36.83
CA GLY A 151 33.44 32.38 36.85
C GLY A 151 33.31 33.26 35.61
N GLY A 152 32.26 34.09 35.61
CA GLY A 152 32.49 35.54 35.72
C GLY A 152 32.36 36.42 34.45
N GLY A 153 31.61 37.51 34.62
CA GLY A 153 31.82 38.80 33.93
C GLY A 153 30.88 39.06 32.75
N LEU A 154 29.80 39.82 32.96
CA LEU A 154 29.70 41.29 32.78
C LEU A 154 29.58 41.74 31.31
N PHE A 155 28.76 42.80 31.13
CA PHE A 155 28.58 43.67 29.96
C PHE A 155 27.36 43.39 29.04
N GLY A 156 26.24 44.04 29.38
CA GLY A 156 25.77 45.17 28.57
C GLY A 156 24.67 44.91 27.54
N PHE A 157 23.42 44.78 27.98
CA PHE A 157 22.26 45.09 27.13
C PHE A 157 22.00 46.60 27.16
N GLY A 158 22.45 47.29 26.11
CA GLY A 158 22.14 48.69 25.83
C GLY A 158 21.26 48.81 24.59
N ARG A 159 20.05 49.36 24.79
CA ARG A 159 19.23 50.26 23.95
C ARG A 159 19.44 50.21 22.43
N ARG A 160 18.40 50.20 21.59
CA ARG A 160 17.19 51.03 21.56
C ARG A 160 16.09 50.32 20.78
#